data_AF-A0A9R0W7P1-F1
#
_entry.id   AF-A0A9R0W7P1-F1
#
_cell.length_a   1.000
_cell.length_b   1.000
_cell.length_c   1.000
_cell.angle_alpha   90.00
_cell.angle_beta   90.00
_cell.angle_gamma   90.00
#
_symmetry.space_group_name_H-M   'P 1'
#
loop_
_entity.id
_entity.type
_entity.pdbx_description
1 polymer ?
#
loop_
_entity_poly.entity_id
_entity_poly.type
_entity_poly.pdbx_seq_one_letter_code
_entity_poly.pdbx_strand_id
1 'polypeptide(L)'
;MEASYLTVEFFRKLPTEPDKGANNNTPANDRYQDNHLRICDTLRNTIPKAVVHCQVKEAKRNLLNRFYAHVGSKEKKQLSAMLDEDPALMEKRDSLVKKLELYKSARNEIDSVAWK
;
A
#
# COMPACT_ATOMS: atom_id res chain seq x y z
N MET A 1 4.47 -19.59 8.35
CA MET A 1 4.21 -19.76 6.90
C MET A 1 5.56 -19.97 6.27
N GLU A 2 5.95 -21.23 6.10
CA GLU A 2 7.22 -21.57 5.47
C GLU A 2 7.17 -21.10 4.02
N ALA A 3 7.93 -20.05 3.73
CA ALA A 3 8.03 -19.54 2.40
C ALA A 3 8.89 -20.52 1.60
N SER A 4 8.25 -21.20 0.64
CA SER A 4 8.93 -21.87 -0.46
C SER A 4 9.53 -20.77 -1.34
N TYR A 5 10.61 -20.15 -0.86
CA TYR A 5 11.35 -19.17 -1.62
C TYR A 5 11.91 -19.87 -2.86
N LEU A 6 11.88 -19.17 -3.98
CA LEU A 6 12.64 -19.55 -5.16
C LEU A 6 14.13 -19.44 -4.82
N THR A 7 14.69 -20.51 -4.27
CA THR A 7 16.11 -20.60 -3.94
C THR A 7 16.88 -21.16 -5.12
N VAL A 8 18.19 -20.88 -5.17
CA VAL A 8 19.08 -21.50 -6.17
C VAL A 8 18.98 -23.03 -6.12
N GLU A 9 18.76 -23.59 -4.92
CA GLU A 9 18.53 -25.01 -4.69
C GLU A 9 17.23 -25.53 -5.32
N PHE A 10 16.17 -24.72 -5.43
CA PHE A 10 14.95 -25.09 -6.15
C PHE A 10 15.24 -25.31 -7.64
N PHE A 11 16.07 -24.46 -8.24
CA PHE A 11 16.47 -24.61 -9.64
C PHE A 11 17.47 -25.74 -9.89
N ARG A 12 18.33 -26.04 -8.90
CA ARG A 12 19.26 -27.17 -8.96
C ARG A 12 18.57 -28.53 -8.79
N LYS A 13 17.47 -28.56 -8.03
CA LYS A 13 16.65 -29.77 -7.81
C LYS A 13 15.61 -29.99 -8.89
N LEU A 14 15.50 -29.11 -9.89
CA LEU A 14 14.77 -29.43 -11.11
C LEU A 14 15.45 -30.63 -11.77
N PRO A 15 14.72 -31.73 -12.05
CA PRO A 15 15.31 -32.90 -12.68
C PRO A 15 15.92 -32.50 -14.03
N THR A 16 17.23 -32.32 -14.05
CA THR A 16 18.01 -32.12 -15.28
C THR A 16 18.46 -33.46 -15.85
N GLU A 17 18.44 -34.52 -15.05
CA GLU A 17 18.78 -35.87 -15.46
C GLU A 17 17.53 -36.74 -15.68
N PRO A 18 17.50 -37.58 -16.72
CA PRO A 18 16.51 -38.64 -16.81
C PRO A 18 16.79 -39.64 -15.68
N ASP A 19 15.82 -39.80 -14.76
CA ASP A 19 15.82 -40.84 -13.73
C ASP A 19 16.17 -42.21 -14.35
N LYS A 20 17.28 -42.80 -13.90
CA LYS A 20 17.68 -44.19 -14.24
C LYS A 20 16.69 -45.15 -13.56
N GLY A 21 15.50 -45.26 -14.12
CA GLY A 21 14.42 -46.11 -13.61
C GLY A 21 13.03 -45.81 -14.18
N ALA A 22 12.83 -44.70 -14.91
CA ALA A 22 11.55 -44.40 -15.52
C ALA A 22 11.33 -45.26 -16.77
N ASN A 23 10.17 -45.93 -16.85
CA ASN A 23 9.72 -46.68 -18.02
C ASN A 23 9.95 -45.86 -19.31
N ASN A 24 10.80 -46.36 -20.20
CA ASN A 24 11.33 -45.66 -21.39
C ASN A 24 10.28 -45.34 -22.47
N ASN A 25 8.99 -45.52 -22.19
CA ASN A 25 7.91 -45.38 -23.17
C ASN A 25 7.33 -43.96 -23.27
N THR A 26 7.74 -43.01 -22.44
CA THR A 26 7.34 -41.59 -22.58
C THR A 26 8.44 -40.76 -23.24
N PRO A 27 8.16 -40.07 -24.36
CA PRO A 27 9.14 -39.25 -25.06
C PRO A 27 9.71 -38.20 -24.11
N ALA A 28 11.03 -38.01 -24.16
CA ALA A 28 11.74 -37.11 -23.25
C ALA A 28 11.13 -35.69 -23.21
N ASN A 29 10.56 -35.23 -24.33
CA ASN A 29 9.92 -33.92 -24.46
C ASN A 29 8.75 -33.71 -23.48
N ASP A 30 7.90 -34.73 -23.27
CA ASP A 30 6.72 -34.61 -22.39
C ASP A 30 7.12 -34.48 -20.91
N ARG A 31 8.22 -35.14 -20.51
CA ARG A 31 8.75 -35.06 -19.13
C ARG A 31 9.29 -33.68 -18.77
N TYR A 32 9.98 -33.02 -19.72
CA TYR A 32 10.46 -31.65 -19.52
C TYR A 32 9.31 -30.64 -19.54
N GLN A 33 8.28 -30.89 -20.34
CA GLN A 33 7.11 -30.03 -20.44
C GLN A 33 6.26 -30.02 -19.16
N ASP A 34 6.05 -31.19 -18.54
CA ASP A 34 5.34 -31.31 -17.26
C ASP A 34 6.10 -30.63 -16.11
N ASN A 35 7.42 -30.77 -16.07
CA ASN A 35 8.24 -30.08 -15.08
C ASN A 35 8.19 -28.56 -15.26
N HIS A 36 8.26 -28.08 -16.49
CA HIS A 36 8.13 -26.65 -16.79
C HIS A 36 6.75 -26.10 -16.35
N LEU A 37 5.67 -26.84 -16.62
CA LEU A 37 4.32 -26.45 -16.21
C LEU A 37 4.19 -26.32 -14.68
N ARG A 38 4.75 -27.26 -13.92
CA ARG A 38 4.76 -27.22 -12.44
C ARG A 38 5.57 -26.05 -11.87
N ILE A 39 6.63 -25.62 -12.56
CA ILE A 39 7.39 -24.41 -12.20
C ILE A 39 6.53 -23.16 -12.44
N CYS A 40 5.87 -23.07 -13.60
CA CYS A 40 4.99 -21.94 -13.92
C CYS A 40 3.87 -21.79 -12.89
N ASP A 41 3.24 -22.89 -12.48
CA ASP A 41 2.20 -22.87 -11.44
C ASP A 41 2.73 -22.44 -10.07
N THR A 42 3.96 -22.83 -9.74
CA THR A 42 4.62 -22.40 -8.51
C THR A 42 4.92 -20.90 -8.56
N LEU A 43 5.52 -20.41 -9.66
CA LEU A 43 5.85 -18.99 -9.88
C LEU A 43 4.62 -18.09 -9.86
N ARG A 44 3.54 -18.54 -10.51
CA ARG A 44 2.25 -17.83 -10.55
C ARG A 44 1.75 -17.50 -9.15
N ASN A 45 2.02 -18.37 -8.18
CA ASN A 45 1.59 -18.19 -6.80
C ASN A 45 2.64 -17.52 -5.91
N THR A 46 3.93 -17.73 -6.13
CA THR A 46 5.01 -17.22 -5.27
C THR A 46 5.41 -15.79 -5.60
N ILE A 47 5.40 -15.39 -6.87
CA ILE A 47 5.79 -14.03 -7.28
C ILE A 47 4.86 -12.97 -6.66
N PRO A 48 3.51 -13.08 -6.76
CA PRO A 48 2.63 -12.10 -6.13
C PRO A 48 2.81 -12.06 -4.61
N LYS A 49 3.04 -13.21 -3.96
CA LYS A 49 3.30 -13.27 -2.51
C LYS A 49 4.60 -12.58 -2.13
N ALA A 50 5.66 -12.75 -2.92
CA ALA A 50 6.94 -12.07 -2.72
C ALA A 50 6.80 -10.55 -2.91
N VAL A 51 6.09 -10.10 -3.95
CA VAL A 51 5.79 -8.68 -4.19
C VAL A 51 5.01 -8.09 -3.00
N VAL A 52 3.96 -8.75 -2.55
CA VAL A 52 3.19 -8.29 -1.38
C VAL A 52 4.05 -8.24 -0.12
N HIS A 53 4.89 -9.25 0.11
CA HIS A 53 5.75 -9.30 1.29
C HIS A 53 6.81 -8.20 1.28
N CYS A 54 7.57 -8.09 0.18
CA CYS A 54 8.74 -7.23 0.11
C CYS A 54 8.41 -5.78 -0.24
N GLN A 55 7.31 -5.52 -0.93
CA GLN A 55 6.94 -4.17 -1.34
C GLN A 55 5.77 -3.64 -0.50
N VAL A 56 4.63 -4.34 -0.51
CA VAL A 56 3.40 -3.81 0.11
C VAL A 56 3.48 -3.81 1.63
N LYS A 57 3.85 -4.94 2.25
CA LYS A 57 3.96 -5.04 3.71
C LYS A 57 5.10 -4.17 4.25
N GLU A 58 6.24 -4.15 3.56
CA GLU A 58 7.36 -3.28 3.94
C GLU A 58 7.03 -1.80 3.77
N ALA A 59 6.38 -1.39 2.68
CA ALA A 59 5.92 -0.01 2.51
C ALA A 59 4.95 0.37 3.63
N LYS A 60 3.98 -0.49 3.96
CA LYS A 60 3.03 -0.25 5.06
C LYS A 60 3.74 -0.07 6.42
N ARG A 61 4.70 -0.94 6.75
CA ARG A 61 5.46 -0.86 8.01
C ARG A 61 6.31 0.41 8.07
N ASN A 62 6.97 0.75 6.96
CA ASN A 62 7.94 1.82 6.91
C ASN A 62 7.34 3.20 6.60
N LEU A 63 6.07 3.28 6.17
CA LEU A 63 5.44 4.54 5.79
C LEU A 63 5.48 5.56 6.93
N LEU A 64 5.00 5.18 8.12
CA LEU A 64 5.00 6.08 9.28
C LEU A 64 6.42 6.38 9.77
N ASN A 65 7.31 5.39 9.79
CA ASN A 65 8.70 5.61 10.20
C ASN A 65 9.39 6.64 9.28
N ARG A 66 9.21 6.53 7.96
CA ARG A 66 9.72 7.50 6.99
C ARG A 66 9.06 8.85 7.12
N PHE A 67 7.75 8.88 7.34
CA PHE A 67 7.01 10.12 7.56
C PHE A 67 7.53 10.86 8.79
N TYR A 68 7.67 10.18 9.93
CA TYR A 68 8.18 10.79 11.16
C TYR A 68 9.63 11.25 11.02
N ALA A 69 10.50 10.44 10.39
CA ALA A 69 11.87 10.86 10.13
C ALA A 69 11.93 12.10 9.23
N HIS A 70 11.10 12.16 8.18
CA HIS A 70 11.06 13.27 7.23
C HIS A 70 10.47 14.55 7.82
N VAL A 71 9.43 14.44 8.64
CA VAL A 71 8.81 15.60 9.32
C VAL A 71 9.72 16.09 10.45
N GLY A 72 10.28 15.17 11.24
CA GLY A 72 11.19 15.49 12.35
C GLY A 72 12.51 16.11 11.92
N SER A 73 12.96 15.86 10.68
CA SER A 73 14.17 16.48 10.13
C SER A 73 13.95 17.90 9.56
N LYS A 74 12.71 18.40 9.50
CA LYS A 74 12.41 19.72 8.93
C LYS A 74 12.56 20.82 9.97
N GLU A 75 13.04 21.97 9.52
CA GLU A 75 13.11 23.17 10.33
C GLU A 75 11.73 23.81 10.54
N LYS A 76 11.59 24.62 11.59
CA LYS A 76 10.35 25.32 11.94
C LYS A 76 9.74 26.10 10.77
N LYS A 77 10.55 26.76 9.95
CA LYS A 77 10.08 27.53 8.78
C LYS A 77 9.43 26.63 7.72
N GLN A 78 10.05 25.48 7.44
CA GLN A 78 9.53 24.52 6.47
C GLN A 78 8.26 23.84 7.00
N LEU A 79 8.22 23.53 8.30
CA LEU A 79 7.00 23.01 8.94
C LEU A 79 5.86 24.01 8.88
N SER A 80 6.13 25.30 9.15
CA SER A 80 5.12 26.36 9.02
C SER A 80 4.57 26.43 7.60
N ALA A 81 5.43 26.41 6.58
CA ALA A 81 5.00 26.46 5.18
C ALA A 81 4.16 25.24 4.77
N MET A 82 4.41 24.06 5.36
CA MET A 82 3.57 22.87 5.13
C MET A 82 2.17 22.98 5.76
N LEU A 83 1.98 23.90 6.71
CA LEU A 83 0.72 24.15 7.41
C LEU A 83 -0.04 25.36 6.86
N ASP A 84 0.54 26.09 5.90
CA ASP A 84 -0.13 27.24 5.29
C ASP A 84 -1.38 26.76 4.53
N GLU A 85 -2.53 27.34 4.87
CA GLU A 85 -3.82 27.03 4.25
C GLU A 85 -3.96 27.76 2.90
N ASP A 86 -4.67 27.13 1.95
CA ASP A 86 -5.02 27.77 0.68
C ASP A 86 -5.82 29.07 0.92
N PRO A 87 -5.39 30.22 0.34
CA PRO A 87 -6.11 31.49 0.47
C PRO A 87 -7.61 31.41 0.16
N ALA A 88 -8.01 30.58 -0.80
CA ALA A 88 -9.42 30.39 -1.14
C ALA A 88 -10.21 29.71 -0.01
N LEU A 89 -9.57 28.76 0.71
CA LEU A 89 -10.17 28.12 1.88
C LEU A 89 -10.26 29.09 3.07
N MET A 90 -9.23 29.93 3.28
CA MET A 90 -9.28 30.97 4.30
C MET A 90 -10.43 31.96 4.06
N GLU A 91 -10.58 32.48 2.84
CA GLU A 91 -11.66 33.41 2.50
C GLU A 91 -13.04 32.77 2.68
N LYS A 92 -13.18 31.50 2.24
CA LYS A 92 -14.41 30.74 2.43
C LYS A 92 -14.73 30.58 3.92
N ARG A 93 -13.75 30.23 4.75
CA ARG A 93 -13.90 30.12 6.20
C ARG A 93 -14.37 31.45 6.81
N ASP A 94 -13.78 32.57 6.41
CA ASP A 94 -14.18 33.90 6.90
C ASP A 94 -15.59 34.29 6.47
N SER A 95 -15.98 33.97 5.23
CA SER A 95 -17.35 34.22 4.75
C SER A 95 -18.40 33.43 5.55
N LEU A 96 -18.08 32.17 5.89
CA LEU A 96 -18.96 31.31 6.68
C LEU A 96 -19.06 31.79 8.12
N VAL A 97 -17.96 32.25 8.72
CA VAL A 97 -17.97 32.85 10.06
C VAL A 97 -18.88 34.08 10.09
N LYS A 98 -18.74 35.00 9.12
CA LYS A 98 -19.62 36.19 9.02
C LYS A 98 -21.09 35.80 8.91
N LYS A 99 -21.40 34.83 8.04
CA LYS A 99 -22.77 34.33 7.85
C LYS A 99 -23.34 33.69 9.13
N LEU A 100 -22.50 32.94 9.85
CA LEU A 100 -22.85 32.30 11.11
C LEU A 100 -23.14 33.32 12.21
N GLU A 101 -22.35 34.39 12.30
CA GLU A 101 -22.62 35.48 13.26
C GLU A 101 -23.94 36.20 12.96
N LEU A 102 -24.26 36.43 11.68
CA LEU A 102 -25.57 36.97 11.29
C LEU A 102 -26.73 36.05 11.72
N TYR A 103 -26.58 34.75 11.53
CA TYR A 103 -27.60 33.78 11.97
C TYR A 103 -27.74 33.70 13.48
N LYS A 104 -26.64 33.83 14.24
CA LYS A 104 -26.71 33.93 15.70
C LYS A 104 -27.44 35.20 16.15
N SER A 105 -27.17 36.34 15.53
CA SER A 105 -27.88 37.60 15.83
C SER A 105 -29.37 37.45 15.57
N ALA A 106 -29.75 36.97 14.38
CA ALA A 106 -31.15 36.76 14.02
C ALA A 106 -31.85 35.77 14.98
N ARG A 107 -31.16 34.71 15.38
CA ARG A 107 -31.67 33.78 16.40
C ARG A 107 -31.89 34.48 17.74
N ASN A 108 -30.90 35.24 18.22
CA ASN A 108 -31.01 35.95 19.50
C ASN A 108 -32.16 36.97 19.49
N GLU A 109 -32.39 37.64 18.35
CA GLU A 109 -33.52 38.54 18.15
C GLU A 109 -34.86 37.79 18.24
N ILE A 110 -34.99 36.64 17.56
CA ILE A 110 -36.18 35.78 17.66
C ILE A 110 -36.40 35.31 19.10
N ASP A 111 -35.35 34.81 19.75
CA ASP A 111 -35.41 34.32 21.12
C ASP A 111 -35.81 35.45 22.10
N SER A 112 -35.39 36.71 21.85
CA SER A 112 -35.77 37.86 22.69
C SER A 112 -37.26 38.23 22.64
N VAL A 113 -37.97 37.82 21.58
CA VAL A 113 -39.40 38.09 21.37
C VAL A 113 -40.26 36.88 21.73
N ALA A 114 -39.77 35.66 21.47
CA ALA A 114 -40.53 34.42 21.64
C ALA A 114 -40.79 34.01 23.11
N TRP A 115 -40.06 34.59 24.08
CA TRP A 115 -40.20 34.31 25.51
C TRP A 115 -40.77 35.49 26.32
N LYS A 116 -41.52 36.40 25.67
CA LYS A 116 -42.46 37.34 26.31
C LYS A 116 -43.89 36.86 26.11
#